data_AF-A0A3D0DB53-F1
#
_entry.id   AF-A0A3D0DB53-F1
#
_cell.length_a   1.000
_cell.length_b   1.000
_cell.length_c   1.000
_cell.angle_alpha   90.00
_cell.angle_beta   90.00
_cell.angle_gamma   90.00
#
_symmetry.space_group_name_H-M   'P 1'
#
loop_
_entity.id
_entity.type
_entity.pdbx_description
1 polymer ?
#
loop_
_entity_poly.entity_id
_entity_poly.type
_entity_poly.pdbx_seq_one_letter_code
_entity_poly.pdbx_strand_id
1 'polypeptide(L)'
;MTNLQHLHARVLEAERILSGAQLGAQALPVTNATVAECFDQGCASLREELLDVTLAPSEQRCLAHFLQVTDTWRPNLIRCYDLAHQPRTNNDMEGFIHAIKTRYRRISGRKNWNRYLLRYGRRVAFDEARVRLIDGARPLDLAVR
;
A
#
# COMPACT_ATOMS: atom_id res chain seq x y z
N MET A 1 2.43 -22.40 -19.75
CA MET A 1 1.87 -21.58 -18.66
C MET A 1 0.62 -20.88 -19.18
N THR A 2 -0.45 -20.80 -18.39
CA THR A 2 -1.71 -20.15 -18.81
C THR A 2 -1.63 -18.63 -18.62
N ASN A 3 -2.40 -17.87 -19.41
CA ASN A 3 -2.51 -16.40 -19.36
C ASN A 3 -2.60 -15.81 -17.93
N LEU A 4 -3.33 -16.49 -17.04
CA LEU A 4 -3.51 -16.10 -15.64
C LEU A 4 -2.21 -16.18 -14.81
N GLN A 5 -1.31 -17.11 -15.13
CA GLN A 5 -0.07 -17.32 -14.37
C GLN A 5 0.91 -16.15 -14.58
N HIS A 6 1.03 -15.63 -15.80
CA HIS A 6 1.87 -14.47 -16.09
C HIS A 6 1.33 -13.20 -15.43
N LEU A 7 0.01 -12.97 -15.51
CA LEU A 7 -0.60 -11.82 -14.84
C LEU A 7 -0.40 -11.88 -13.32
N HIS A 8 -0.62 -13.05 -12.73
CA HIS A 8 -0.39 -13.26 -11.30
C HIS A 8 1.06 -12.98 -10.90
N ALA A 9 2.04 -13.48 -11.68
CA ALA A 9 3.45 -13.21 -11.43
C ALA A 9 3.78 -11.71 -11.47
N ARG A 10 3.21 -10.95 -12.42
CA ARG A 10 3.41 -9.50 -12.52
C ARG A 10 2.81 -8.75 -11.33
N VAL A 11 1.65 -9.17 -10.83
CA VAL A 11 1.03 -8.60 -9.63
C VAL A 11 1.88 -8.87 -8.40
N LEU A 12 2.38 -10.10 -8.24
CA LEU A 12 3.27 -10.45 -7.14
C LEU A 12 4.58 -9.66 -7.20
N GLU A 13 5.12 -9.41 -8.39
CA GLU A 13 6.32 -8.60 -8.54
C GLU A 13 6.08 -7.14 -8.11
N ALA A 14 4.94 -6.56 -8.51
CA ALA A 14 4.57 -5.22 -8.05
C ALA A 14 4.37 -5.16 -6.54
N GLU A 15 3.72 -6.16 -5.93
CA GLU A 15 3.59 -6.28 -4.47
C GLU A 15 4.96 -6.39 -3.81
N ARG A 16 5.87 -7.20 -4.36
CA ARG A 16 7.23 -7.38 -3.86
C ARG A 16 8.02 -6.08 -3.90
N ILE A 17 7.93 -5.30 -4.96
CA ILE A 17 8.55 -3.96 -5.05
C ILE A 17 7.97 -3.03 -3.99
N LEU A 18 6.63 -2.95 -3.88
CA LEU A 18 5.94 -2.09 -2.92
C LEU A 18 6.12 -2.54 -1.46
N SER A 19 6.45 -3.81 -1.21
CA SER A 19 6.79 -4.23 0.15
C SER A 19 8.07 -3.56 0.67
N GLY A 20 8.96 -3.12 -0.24
CA GLY A 20 10.30 -2.65 0.11
C GLY A 20 11.24 -3.74 0.66
N ALA A 21 10.80 -5.01 0.68
CA ALA A 21 11.54 -6.11 1.28
C ALA A 21 12.90 -6.34 0.60
N GLN A 22 12.98 -6.16 -0.72
CA GLN A 22 14.25 -6.26 -1.46
C GLN A 22 15.26 -5.18 -1.06
N LEU A 23 14.80 -3.93 -0.95
CA LEU A 23 15.64 -2.81 -0.53
C LEU A 23 16.18 -3.08 0.89
N GLY A 24 15.31 -3.54 1.80
CA GLY A 24 15.71 -3.95 3.14
C GLY A 24 16.74 -5.09 3.16
N ALA A 25 16.56 -6.12 2.32
CA ALA A 25 17.51 -7.23 2.19
C ALA A 25 18.87 -6.79 1.62
N GLN A 26 18.89 -5.73 0.80
CA GLN A 26 20.09 -5.13 0.24
C GLN A 26 20.71 -4.05 1.16
N ALA A 27 20.21 -3.89 2.39
CA ALA A 27 20.60 -2.83 3.33
C ALA A 27 20.45 -1.41 2.76
N LEU A 28 19.58 -1.22 1.76
CA LEU A 28 19.23 0.07 1.20
C LEU A 28 18.11 0.72 2.00
N PRO A 29 18.10 2.06 2.12
CA PRO A 29 17.06 2.76 2.86
C PRO A 29 15.71 2.60 2.14
N VAL A 30 14.69 2.15 2.86
CA VAL A 30 13.32 2.04 2.34
C VAL A 30 12.61 3.38 2.52
N THR A 31 12.66 4.21 1.48
CA THR A 31 12.13 5.58 1.44
C THR A 31 11.16 5.74 0.28
N ASN A 32 10.41 6.85 0.27
CA ASN A 32 9.50 7.13 -0.85
C ASN A 32 10.30 7.22 -2.16
N ALA A 33 11.50 7.82 -2.12
CA ALA A 33 12.33 7.99 -3.31
C ALA A 33 12.85 6.65 -3.84
N THR A 34 13.42 5.80 -2.99
CA THR A 34 13.99 4.52 -3.41
C THR A 34 12.93 3.54 -3.89
N VAL A 35 11.77 3.48 -3.22
CA VAL A 35 10.66 2.64 -3.69
C VAL A 35 10.04 3.21 -4.97
N ALA A 36 9.95 4.53 -5.11
CA ALA A 36 9.47 5.18 -6.33
C ALA A 36 10.34 4.83 -7.53
N GLU A 37 11.65 4.83 -7.36
CA GLU A 37 12.61 4.45 -8.40
C GLU A 37 12.45 2.97 -8.79
N CYS A 38 12.44 2.04 -7.84
CA CYS A 38 12.24 0.62 -8.13
C CYS A 38 10.89 0.35 -8.80
N PHE A 39 9.83 1.04 -8.37
CA PHE A 39 8.50 0.91 -8.96
C PHE A 39 8.44 1.44 -10.39
N ASP A 40 9.10 2.58 -10.66
CA ASP A 40 9.17 3.14 -12.01
C ASP A 40 9.97 2.27 -12.96
N GLN A 41 11.10 1.73 -12.49
CA GLN A 41 11.90 0.76 -13.25
C GLN A 41 11.08 -0.49 -13.57
N GLY A 42 10.36 -1.05 -12.60
CA GLY A 42 9.47 -2.19 -12.82
C GLY A 42 8.36 -1.88 -13.84
N CYS A 43 7.73 -0.70 -13.75
CA CYS A 43 6.73 -0.28 -14.72
C CYS A 43 7.33 -0.04 -16.12
N ALA A 44 8.57 0.46 -16.22
CA ALA A 44 9.26 0.62 -17.49
C ALA A 44 9.53 -0.74 -18.15
N SER A 45 10.03 -1.73 -17.41
CA SER A 45 10.23 -3.09 -17.92
C SER A 45 8.92 -3.74 -18.39
N LEU A 46 7.82 -3.52 -17.67
CA LEU A 46 6.50 -3.99 -18.09
C LEU A 46 5.98 -3.28 -19.35
N ARG A 47 6.34 -2.00 -19.56
CA ARG A 47 6.02 -1.29 -20.81
C ARG A 47 6.82 -1.83 -21.99
N GLU A 48 8.08 -2.18 -21.79
CA GLU A 48 8.89 -2.85 -22.82
C GLU A 48 8.31 -4.23 -23.17
N GLU A 49 7.90 -5.00 -22.16
CA GLU A 49 7.22 -6.29 -22.36
C GLU A 49 5.92 -6.12 -23.16
N LEU A 50 5.16 -5.04 -22.94
CA LEU A 50 3.92 -4.77 -23.68
C LEU A 50 4.14 -4.55 -25.19
N LEU A 51 5.34 -4.13 -25.59
CA LEU A 51 5.74 -3.95 -26.98
C LEU A 51 6.14 -5.28 -27.65
N ASP A 52 6.33 -6.35 -26.87
CA ASP A 52 6.67 -7.67 -27.38
C ASP A 52 5.47 -8.29 -28.13
N VAL A 53 5.69 -8.58 -29.41
CA VAL A 53 4.72 -9.19 -30.33
C VAL A 53 4.36 -10.63 -29.97
N THR A 54 5.06 -11.25 -29.03
CA THR A 54 4.80 -12.63 -28.59
C THR A 54 3.69 -12.77 -27.55
N LEU A 55 3.23 -11.66 -26.94
CA LEU A 55 2.15 -11.68 -25.96
C LEU A 55 0.80 -12.04 -26.59
N ALA A 56 0.02 -12.90 -25.91
CA ALA A 56 -1.34 -13.16 -26.33
C ALA A 56 -2.21 -11.89 -26.19
N PRO A 57 -3.22 -11.66 -27.05
CA PRO A 57 -4.03 -10.43 -27.02
C PRO A 57 -4.71 -10.13 -25.68
N SER A 58 -5.11 -11.17 -24.93
CA SER A 58 -5.67 -11.00 -23.59
C SER A 58 -4.61 -10.61 -22.55
N GLU A 59 -3.36 -11.09 -22.67
CA GLU A 59 -2.26 -10.66 -21.79
C GLU A 59 -1.91 -9.20 -22.04
N GLN A 60 -1.87 -8.79 -23.30
CA GLN A 60 -1.62 -7.42 -23.70
C GLN A 60 -2.68 -6.48 -23.11
N ARG A 61 -3.97 -6.83 -23.19
CA ARG A 61 -5.06 -6.05 -22.56
C ARG A 61 -4.92 -5.96 -21.04
N CYS A 62 -4.65 -7.07 -20.37
CA CYS A 62 -4.50 -7.09 -18.91
C CYS A 62 -3.29 -6.26 -18.46
N LEU A 63 -2.16 -6.36 -19.16
CA LEU A 63 -0.95 -5.60 -18.87
C LEU A 63 -1.13 -4.11 -19.12
N ALA A 64 -1.75 -3.73 -20.25
CA ALA A 64 -2.09 -2.34 -20.53
C ALA A 64 -3.01 -1.74 -19.46
N HIS A 65 -4.02 -2.51 -19.03
CA HIS A 65 -4.92 -2.07 -17.97
C HIS A 65 -4.20 -1.93 -16.63
N PHE A 66 -3.34 -2.90 -16.27
CA PHE A 66 -2.51 -2.82 -15.07
C PHE A 66 -1.66 -1.55 -15.06
N LEU A 67 -0.93 -1.28 -16.13
CA LEU A 67 -0.09 -0.08 -16.28
C LEU A 67 -0.90 1.22 -16.20
N GLN A 68 -2.09 1.25 -16.81
CA GLN A 68 -2.98 2.42 -16.73
C GLN A 68 -3.42 2.68 -15.27
N VAL A 69 -3.84 1.63 -14.56
CA VAL A 69 -4.27 1.72 -13.17
C VAL A 69 -3.10 2.18 -12.31
N THR A 70 -1.93 1.55 -12.43
CA THR A 70 -0.76 1.91 -11.62
C THR A 70 -0.29 3.34 -11.87
N ASP A 71 -0.28 3.83 -13.11
CA ASP A 71 0.04 5.24 -13.41
C ASP A 71 -0.95 6.20 -12.74
N THR A 72 -2.25 5.86 -12.74
CA THR A 72 -3.29 6.67 -12.10
C THR A 72 -3.07 6.77 -10.59
N TRP A 73 -2.71 5.66 -9.94
CA TRP A 73 -2.53 5.61 -8.49
C TRP A 73 -1.13 6.03 -8.02
N ARG A 74 -0.15 6.06 -8.92
CA ARG A 74 1.26 6.34 -8.67
C ARG A 74 1.51 7.48 -7.67
N PRO A 75 0.87 8.68 -7.77
CA PRO A 75 1.16 9.78 -6.86
C PRO A 75 0.81 9.49 -5.39
N ASN A 76 -0.07 8.52 -5.13
CA ASN A 76 -0.59 8.21 -3.81
C ASN A 76 -0.08 6.86 -3.26
N LEU A 77 0.46 6.00 -4.13
CA LEU A 77 0.87 4.64 -3.78
C LEU A 77 2.10 4.61 -2.86
N ILE A 78 3.02 5.57 -3.02
CA ILE A 78 4.38 5.50 -2.45
C ILE A 78 4.60 6.51 -1.31
N ARG A 79 3.54 7.08 -0.73
CA ARG A 79 3.68 8.18 0.27
C ARG A 79 3.89 7.72 1.72
N CYS A 80 4.11 6.43 1.97
CA CYS A 80 4.10 5.81 3.30
C CYS A 80 5.47 5.33 3.81
N TYR A 81 6.55 5.49 3.04
CA TYR A 81 7.86 4.96 3.42
C TYR A 81 8.69 5.94 4.25
N ASP A 82 8.64 7.24 3.93
CA ASP A 82 9.39 8.28 4.67
C ASP A 82 8.88 8.50 6.10
N LEU A 83 7.62 8.14 6.36
CA LEU A 83 6.99 8.32 7.66
C LEU A 83 6.97 7.00 8.42
N ALA A 84 7.64 6.99 9.57
CA ALA A 84 7.56 5.87 10.50
C ALA A 84 6.10 5.65 10.95
N HIS A 85 5.72 4.38 11.12
CA HIS A 85 4.40 3.94 11.60
C HIS A 85 3.20 4.23 10.69
N GLN A 86 3.41 4.74 9.47
CA GLN A 86 2.36 4.76 8.46
C GLN A 86 2.15 3.32 7.92
N PRO A 87 0.91 2.85 7.77
CA PRO A 87 0.67 1.51 7.25
C PRO A 87 1.22 1.37 5.83
N ARG A 88 1.98 0.29 5.61
CA ARG A 88 2.62 -0.02 4.31
C ARG A 88 1.95 -1.22 3.64
N THR A 89 1.41 -2.14 4.43
CA THR A 89 0.68 -3.32 3.95
C THR A 89 -0.82 -3.19 4.20
N ASN A 90 -1.62 -4.04 3.54
CA ASN A 90 -3.05 -4.13 3.82
C ASN A 90 -3.33 -4.47 5.29
N ASN A 91 -2.55 -5.40 5.86
CA ASN A 91 -2.69 -5.81 7.26
C ASN A 91 -2.43 -4.63 8.22
N ASP A 92 -1.38 -3.84 7.95
CA ASP A 92 -1.09 -2.64 8.75
C ASP A 92 -2.24 -1.63 8.66
N MET A 93 -2.80 -1.45 7.46
CA MET A 93 -3.89 -0.52 7.20
C MET A 93 -5.17 -0.95 7.91
N GLU A 94 -5.53 -2.23 7.86
CA GLU A 94 -6.66 -2.79 8.61
C GLU A 94 -6.47 -2.53 10.10
N GLY A 95 -5.31 -2.88 10.66
CA GLY A 95 -4.98 -2.63 12.06
C GLY A 95 -5.04 -1.14 12.44
N PHE A 96 -4.57 -0.26 11.56
CA PHE A 96 -4.67 1.19 11.71
C PHE A 96 -6.13 1.65 11.77
N ILE A 97 -6.97 1.23 10.83
CA ILE A 97 -8.40 1.55 10.79
C ILE A 97 -9.14 0.98 12.02
N HIS A 98 -8.78 -0.22 12.45
CA HIS A 98 -9.34 -0.85 13.66
C HIS A 98 -9.03 -0.06 14.93
N ALA A 99 -7.80 0.45 15.08
CA ALA A 99 -7.43 1.29 16.21
C ALA A 99 -8.25 2.59 16.25
N ILE A 100 -8.41 3.26 15.10
CA ILE A 100 -9.25 4.46 14.98
C ILE A 100 -10.70 4.17 15.39
N LYS A 101 -11.30 3.11 14.82
CA LYS A 101 -12.69 2.72 15.12
C LYS A 101 -12.87 2.42 16.60
N THR A 102 -11.92 1.72 17.21
CA THR A 102 -11.92 1.38 18.64
C THR A 102 -11.88 2.63 19.50
N ARG A 103 -10.95 3.56 19.21
CA ARG A 103 -10.82 4.83 19.94
C ARG A 103 -12.08 5.69 19.80
N TYR A 104 -12.59 5.84 18.58
CA TYR A 104 -13.84 6.56 18.33
C TYR A 104 -15.01 5.97 19.12
N ARG A 105 -15.12 4.65 19.17
CA ARG A 105 -16.18 3.97 19.92
C ARG A 105 -16.04 4.17 21.43
N ARG A 106 -14.82 4.18 21.97
CA ARG A 106 -14.57 4.48 23.39
C ARG A 106 -14.96 5.92 23.76
N ILE A 107 -14.70 6.87 22.87
CA ILE A 107 -15.01 8.30 23.11
C ILE A 107 -16.50 8.60 22.91
N SER A 108 -17.11 8.04 21.87
CA SER A 108 -18.47 8.41 21.45
C SER A 108 -19.57 7.42 21.86
N GLY A 109 -19.21 6.21 22.27
CA GLY A 109 -20.14 5.08 22.46
C GLY A 109 -20.75 4.53 21.17
N ARG A 110 -20.46 5.11 20.00
CA ARG A 110 -21.15 4.78 18.74
C ARG A 110 -20.43 3.69 17.96
N LYS A 111 -21.21 2.73 17.44
CA LYS A 111 -20.72 1.68 16.50
C LYS A 111 -20.40 2.25 15.11
N ASN A 112 -21.22 3.20 14.63
CA ASN A 112 -21.03 3.81 13.31
C ASN A 112 -20.11 5.04 13.41
N TRP A 113 -19.00 4.99 12.68
CA TRP A 113 -17.97 6.03 12.60
C TRP A 113 -17.98 6.82 11.28
N ASN A 114 -18.89 6.52 10.32
CA ASN A 114 -18.90 7.16 9.00
C ASN A 114 -19.07 8.68 9.12
N ARG A 115 -19.95 9.15 10.01
CA ARG A 115 -20.13 10.58 10.27
C ARG A 115 -18.85 11.24 10.82
N TYR A 116 -18.08 10.50 11.61
CA TYR A 116 -16.81 10.96 12.15
C TYR A 116 -15.76 11.06 11.04
N LEU A 117 -15.65 10.03 10.20
CA LEU A 117 -14.77 10.04 9.03
C LEU A 117 -15.13 11.17 8.04
N LEU A 118 -16.41 11.36 7.71
CA LEU A 118 -16.84 12.42 6.79
C LEU A 118 -16.59 13.83 7.37
N ARG A 119 -16.76 14.00 8.69
CA ARG A 119 -16.60 15.30 9.34
C ARG A 119 -15.13 15.71 9.48
N TYR A 120 -14.26 14.77 9.83
CA TYR A 120 -12.86 15.07 10.17
C TYR A 120 -11.88 14.60 9.11
N GLY A 121 -12.29 13.70 8.21
CA GLY A 121 -11.53 13.25 7.04
C GLY A 121 -10.10 12.82 7.39
N ARG A 122 -9.14 13.40 6.66
CA ARG A 122 -7.70 13.16 6.85
C ARG A 122 -7.18 13.42 8.27
N ARG A 123 -7.85 14.28 9.05
CA ARG A 123 -7.41 14.61 10.41
C ARG A 123 -7.52 13.41 11.34
N VAL A 124 -8.48 12.51 11.10
CA VAL A 124 -8.65 11.29 11.89
C VAL A 124 -7.43 10.38 11.79
N ALA A 125 -6.91 10.19 10.58
CA ALA A 125 -5.70 9.41 10.36
C ALA A 125 -4.46 10.10 10.96
N PHE A 126 -4.36 11.42 10.80
CA PHE A 126 -3.26 12.19 11.39
C PHE A 126 -3.23 12.05 12.92
N ASP A 127 -4.37 12.18 13.60
CA ASP A 127 -4.42 12.09 15.06
C ASP A 127 -4.03 10.69 15.56
N GLU A 128 -4.47 9.63 14.88
CA GLU A 128 -4.06 8.26 15.25
C GLU A 128 -2.57 8.02 15.00
N ALA A 129 -2.02 8.48 13.86
CA ALA A 129 -0.60 8.41 13.59
C ALA A 129 0.21 9.17 14.65
N ARG A 130 -0.26 10.35 15.07
CA ARG A 130 0.36 11.15 16.13
C ARG A 130 0.33 10.43 17.48
N VAL A 131 -0.80 9.80 17.84
CA VAL A 131 -0.87 9.01 19.08
C VAL A 131 0.12 7.85 19.04
N ARG A 132 0.27 7.16 17.90
CA ARG A 132 1.25 6.07 17.75
C ARG A 132 2.71 6.52 17.85
N LEU A 133 3.01 7.72 17.37
CA LEU A 133 4.33 8.35 17.51
C LEU A 133 4.64 8.70 18.98
N ILE A 134 3.65 9.22 19.72
CA ILE A 134 3.82 9.59 21.13
C ILE A 134 3.88 8.36 22.04
N ASP A 135 3.04 7.35 21.80
CA ASP A 135 2.94 6.14 22.62
C ASP A 135 4.09 5.13 22.38
N GLY A 136 5.04 5.42 21.47
CA GLY A 136 6.17 4.55 21.17
C GLY A 136 5.72 3.16 20.72
N ALA A 137 4.97 3.08 19.61
CA ALA A 137 4.64 1.83 18.91
C ALA A 137 4.33 0.62 19.80
N ARG A 138 3.25 0.66 20.59
CA ARG A 138 2.63 -0.59 21.05
C ARG A 138 2.20 -1.40 19.82
N PRO A 139 2.67 -2.64 19.63
CA PRO A 139 2.19 -3.51 18.57
C PRO A 139 0.68 -3.71 18.72
N LEU A 140 0.00 -4.00 17.61
CA LEU A 140 -1.43 -4.34 17.58
C LEU A 140 -1.78 -5.64 18.32
N ASP A 141 -0.79 -6.34 18.88
CA ASP A 141 -1.00 -7.36 19.89
C ASP A 141 -1.11 -6.68 21.26
N LEU A 142 -2.34 -6.39 21.69
CA LEU A 142 -2.80 -6.38 23.08
C LEU A 142 -4.25 -5.89 23.12
N ALA A 143 -5.19 -6.75 22.69
CA ALA A 143 -6.55 -6.86 23.23
C ALA A 143 -7.39 -7.88 22.42
N VAL A 144 -6.95 -9.14 22.39
CA VAL A 144 -7.90 -10.25 22.36
C VAL A 144 -7.82 -10.91 23.74
N ARG A 145 -8.73 -10.49 24.62
CA ARG A 145 -9.25 -11.28 25.73
C ARG A 145 -10.74 -11.04 25.77
#